data_AF-A0A8X6GJM7-F1
#
_entry.id   AF-A0A8X6GJM7-F1
#
_cell.length_a   1.000
_cell.length_b   1.000
_cell.length_c   1.000
_cell.angle_alpha   90.00
_cell.angle_beta   90.00
_cell.angle_gamma   90.00
#
_symmetry.space_group_name_H-M   'P 1'
#
loop_
_entity.id
_entity.type
_entity.pdbx_description
1 polymer ?
#
loop_
_entity_poly.entity_id
_entity_poly.type
_entity_poly.pdbx_seq_one_letter_code
_entity_poly.pdbx_strand_id
1 'polypeptide(L)'
;MYLYILLFATLQAYITAEIRQTSGGNNFCIVDGRPYRNGERIPRNHVCHICLCHEGRAECSWMNCPPPPEGCTEYTVPNYCNPTLYVCSIPEELRGARNKRGLRRLRRASDMAATNLDSPDKTTGDCNVLGVPYRTGDLMGIATKFCLECRCGQQNMFCSPRCCFKHAGLYENALEREDALSGPRTSDKHPLHHLFQ
;
A
#
# COMPACT_ATOMS: atom_id res chain seq x y z
N MET A 1 -51.65 30.18 -31.97
CA MET A 1 -51.73 28.74 -31.63
C MET A 1 -50.53 27.96 -32.17
N TYR A 2 -50.21 28.03 -33.47
CA TYR A 2 -49.09 27.28 -34.09
C TYR A 2 -47.70 27.61 -33.51
N LEU A 3 -47.43 28.90 -33.24
CA LEU A 3 -46.17 29.36 -32.65
C LEU A 3 -45.96 28.82 -31.22
N TYR A 4 -47.04 28.64 -30.46
CA TYR A 4 -46.99 28.10 -29.10
C TYR A 4 -46.68 26.60 -29.10
N ILE A 5 -47.23 25.87 -30.09
CA ILE A 5 -46.95 24.44 -30.30
C ILE A 5 -45.48 24.23 -30.67
N LEU A 6 -44.93 25.05 -31.57
CA LEU A 6 -43.52 24.98 -31.94
C LEU A 6 -42.60 25.28 -30.76
N LEU A 7 -42.90 26.30 -29.97
CA LEU A 7 -42.13 26.64 -28.76
C LEU A 7 -42.17 25.52 -27.72
N PHE A 8 -43.34 24.91 -27.48
CA PHE A 8 -43.47 23.76 -26.59
C PHE A 8 -42.68 22.55 -27.11
N ALA A 9 -42.76 22.25 -28.41
CA ALA A 9 -42.02 21.15 -29.02
C ALA A 9 -40.51 21.34 -28.92
N THR A 10 -40.01 22.57 -29.15
CA THR A 10 -38.59 22.89 -29.00
C THR A 10 -38.12 22.88 -27.55
N LEU A 11 -38.96 23.36 -26.61
CA LEU A 11 -38.64 23.33 -25.19
C LEU A 11 -38.60 21.88 -24.67
N GLN A 12 -39.52 21.03 -25.11
CA GLN A 12 -39.57 19.62 -24.75
C GLN A 12 -38.41 18.82 -25.39
N ALA A 13 -37.97 19.21 -26.59
CA ALA A 13 -36.75 18.67 -27.21
C ALA A 13 -35.47 19.15 -26.49
N TYR A 14 -35.42 20.40 -26.04
CA TYR A 14 -34.31 20.95 -25.25
C TYR A 14 -34.21 20.29 -23.87
N ILE A 15 -35.35 20.11 -23.17
CA ILE A 15 -35.40 19.43 -21.86
C ILE A 15 -35.02 17.94 -21.98
N THR A 16 -35.32 17.27 -23.10
CA THR A 16 -34.93 15.86 -23.32
C THR A 16 -33.49 15.69 -23.85
N ALA A 17 -32.82 16.76 -24.27
CA ALA A 17 -31.45 16.70 -24.79
C ALA A 17 -30.38 16.47 -23.70
N GLU A 18 -30.71 16.70 -22.42
CA GLU A 18 -29.75 16.61 -21.29
C GLU A 18 -29.85 15.30 -20.48
N ILE A 19 -30.77 14.39 -20.81
CA ILE A 19 -30.81 13.06 -20.19
C ILE A 19 -30.73 11.99 -21.28
N ARG A 20 -29.54 11.85 -21.87
CA ARG A 20 -29.08 10.53 -22.36
C ARG A 20 -28.70 9.64 -21.17
N GLN A 21 -29.63 9.43 -20.24
CA GLN A 21 -29.68 8.13 -19.58
C GLN A 21 -30.62 7.30 -20.43
N THR A 22 -30.03 6.51 -21.32
CA THR A 22 -30.75 5.39 -21.90
C THR A 22 -31.18 4.49 -20.76
N SER A 23 -32.40 4.71 -20.27
CA SER A 23 -33.16 3.76 -19.47
C SER A 23 -33.49 2.57 -20.38
N GLY A 24 -32.51 1.69 -20.54
CA GLY A 24 -32.60 0.41 -21.22
C GLY A 24 -31.50 -0.45 -20.65
N GLY A 25 -31.85 -1.64 -20.15
CA GLY A 25 -30.98 -2.61 -19.49
C GLY A 25 -29.77 -3.03 -20.32
N ASN A 26 -28.82 -2.12 -20.42
CA ASN A 26 -27.61 -2.24 -21.21
C ASN A 26 -26.50 -2.50 -20.21
N ASN A 27 -26.07 -3.75 -20.14
CA ASN A 27 -24.90 -4.20 -19.35
C ASN A 27 -23.57 -3.65 -19.92
N PHE A 28 -23.58 -2.44 -20.47
CA PHE A 28 -22.44 -1.78 -21.09
C PHE A 28 -22.43 -0.30 -20.72
N CYS A 29 -21.23 0.23 -20.52
CA CYS A 29 -20.98 1.62 -20.18
C CYS A 29 -20.61 2.38 -21.45
N ILE A 30 -21.03 3.63 -21.58
CA ILE A 30 -20.54 4.51 -22.65
C ILE A 30 -19.67 5.58 -21.99
N VAL A 31 -18.37 5.58 -22.30
CA VAL A 31 -17.41 6.57 -21.79
C VAL A 31 -16.71 7.20 -22.99
N ASP A 32 -16.76 8.53 -23.08
CA ASP A 32 -16.20 9.30 -24.20
C ASP A 32 -16.71 8.83 -25.57
N GLY A 33 -17.99 8.45 -25.64
CA GLY A 33 -18.62 7.92 -26.85
C GLY A 33 -18.24 6.48 -27.22
N ARG A 34 -17.39 5.82 -26.43
CA ARG A 34 -16.96 4.42 -26.64
C ARG A 34 -17.72 3.46 -25.72
N PRO A 35 -18.30 2.37 -26.24
CA PRO A 35 -18.95 1.36 -25.41
C PRO A 35 -17.92 0.41 -24.76
N TYR A 36 -18.20 0.01 -23.52
CA TYR A 36 -17.44 -0.94 -22.70
C TYR A 36 -18.38 -1.99 -22.13
N ARG A 37 -18.05 -3.27 -22.23
CA ARG A 37 -18.88 -4.37 -21.69
C ARG A 37 -18.80 -4.42 -20.17
N ASN A 38 -19.81 -5.00 -19.51
CA ASN A 38 -19.73 -5.29 -18.08
C ASN A 38 -18.45 -6.10 -17.75
N GLY A 39 -17.73 -5.69 -16.72
CA GLY A 39 -16.42 -6.20 -16.33
C GLY A 39 -15.24 -5.66 -17.13
N GLU A 40 -15.47 -4.92 -18.21
CA GLU A 40 -14.38 -4.38 -19.04
C GLU A 40 -13.67 -3.22 -18.32
N ARG A 41 -12.33 -3.20 -18.41
CA ARG A 41 -11.52 -2.09 -17.91
C ARG A 41 -11.63 -0.89 -18.85
N ILE A 42 -11.97 0.27 -18.28
CA ILE A 42 -12.00 1.54 -18.99
C ILE A 42 -10.59 2.17 -18.91
N PRO A 43 -9.92 2.45 -20.03
CA PRO A 43 -8.60 3.08 -20.06
C PRO A 43 -8.58 4.43 -19.34
N ARG A 44 -7.49 4.69 -18.61
CA ARG A 44 -7.20 5.95 -17.92
C ARG A 44 -5.74 6.33 -18.12
N ASN A 45 -5.46 7.62 -17.99
CA ASN A 45 -4.11 8.17 -18.19
C ASN A 45 -3.13 7.75 -17.10
N HIS A 46 -3.63 7.49 -15.88
CA HIS A 46 -2.80 7.11 -14.74
C HIS A 46 -2.98 5.63 -14.40
N VAL A 47 -1.87 4.90 -14.22
CA VAL A 47 -1.87 3.45 -13.95
C VAL A 47 -2.61 3.07 -12.66
N CYS A 48 -2.65 3.97 -11.67
CA CYS A 48 -3.40 3.78 -10.42
C CYS A 48 -4.88 4.18 -10.48
N HIS A 49 -5.32 4.82 -11.56
CA HIS A 49 -6.72 5.17 -11.74
C HIS A 49 -7.40 4.02 -12.48
N ILE A 50 -8.03 3.12 -11.72
CA ILE A 50 -8.61 1.89 -12.26
C ILE A 50 -10.11 2.09 -12.36
N CYS A 51 -10.65 1.94 -13.56
CA CYS A 51 -12.08 2.01 -13.82
C CYS A 51 -12.56 0.74 -14.49
N LEU A 52 -13.69 0.23 -14.03
CA LEU A 52 -14.37 -0.95 -14.55
C LEU A 52 -15.79 -0.56 -14.92
N CYS A 53 -16.29 -1.11 -16.02
CA CYS A 53 -17.70 -1.02 -16.31
C CYS A 53 -18.46 -2.05 -15.47
N HIS A 54 -19.39 -1.60 -14.63
CA HIS A 54 -20.24 -2.47 -13.82
C HIS A 54 -21.71 -2.10 -14.03
N GLU A 55 -22.47 -3.00 -14.64
CA GLU A 55 -23.92 -2.87 -14.86
C GLU A 55 -24.34 -1.53 -15.47
N GLY A 56 -23.60 -1.09 -16.49
CA GLY A 56 -23.87 0.16 -17.20
C GLY A 56 -23.32 1.43 -16.51
N ARG A 57 -22.66 1.29 -15.36
CA ARG A 57 -21.99 2.38 -14.65
C ARG A 57 -20.46 2.23 -14.68
N ALA A 58 -19.76 3.32 -14.93
CA ALA A 58 -18.31 3.34 -14.79
C ALA A 58 -17.94 3.49 -13.30
N GLU A 59 -17.42 2.42 -12.71
CA GLU A 59 -16.96 2.41 -11.32
C GLU A 59 -15.44 2.59 -11.29
N CYS A 60 -14.99 3.70 -10.70
CA CYS A 60 -13.59 4.08 -10.64
C CYS A 60 -13.07 4.05 -9.21
N SER A 61 -11.82 3.62 -9.07
CA SER A 61 -11.10 3.59 -7.81
C SER A 61 -9.65 4.02 -8.02
N TRP A 62 -9.10 4.70 -7.03
CA TRP A 62 -7.68 5.00 -6.94
C TRP A 62 -7.01 3.98 -6.02
N MET A 63 -6.04 3.26 -6.55
CA MET A 63 -5.18 2.42 -5.73
C MET A 63 -4.12 3.31 -5.08
N ASN A 64 -4.06 3.29 -3.74
CA ASN A 64 -3.08 4.02 -2.95
C ASN A 64 -2.36 3.06 -2.01
N CYS A 65 -1.05 3.19 -1.92
CA CYS A 65 -0.22 2.40 -1.00
C CYS A 65 0.22 3.28 0.17
N PRO A 66 0.41 2.72 1.38
CA PRO A 66 1.03 3.47 2.46
C PRO A 66 2.44 3.89 2.03
N PRO A 67 2.93 5.09 2.36
CA PRO A 67 4.31 5.48 2.05
C PRO A 67 5.32 4.53 2.73
N PRO A 68 6.59 4.49 2.25
CA PRO A 68 7.63 3.74 2.94
C PRO A 68 7.77 4.22 4.40
N PRO A 69 7.97 3.30 5.36
CA PRO A 69 8.35 3.71 6.71
C PRO A 69 9.65 4.51 6.69
N GLU A 70 9.86 5.31 7.74
CA GLU A 70 11.12 6.04 7.95
C GLU A 70 12.30 5.07 7.95
N GLY A 71 13.43 5.46 7.35
CA GLY A 71 14.60 4.59 7.19
C GLY A 71 14.48 3.52 6.08
N CYS A 72 13.34 3.46 5.38
CA CYS A 72 13.15 2.60 4.22
C CYS A 72 13.25 3.38 2.90
N THR A 73 13.82 2.74 1.87
CA THR A 73 13.83 3.26 0.50
C THR A 73 12.76 2.55 -0.32
N GLU A 74 12.02 3.32 -1.12
CA GLU A 74 11.01 2.80 -2.03
C GLU A 74 11.60 2.35 -3.37
N TYR A 75 11.17 1.19 -3.85
CA TYR A 75 11.47 0.68 -5.18
C TYR A 75 10.18 0.52 -6.00
N THR A 76 10.10 1.27 -7.09
CA THR A 76 8.99 1.27 -8.04
C THR A 76 9.44 0.71 -9.38
N VAL A 77 8.54 -0.01 -10.04
CA VAL A 77 8.73 -0.46 -11.42
C VAL A 77 7.95 0.48 -12.34
N PRO A 78 8.53 0.99 -13.44
CA PRO A 78 7.80 1.82 -14.38
C PRO A 78 6.53 1.14 -14.89
N ASN A 79 5.45 1.91 -15.03
CA ASN A 79 4.12 1.44 -15.44
C ASN A 79 3.42 0.48 -14.45
N TYR A 80 3.96 0.28 -13.24
CA TYR A 80 3.22 -0.31 -12.14
C TYR A 80 2.60 0.79 -11.28
N CYS A 81 1.39 0.55 -10.78
CA CYS A 81 0.72 1.52 -9.92
C CYS A 81 1.39 1.64 -8.55
N ASN A 82 1.68 0.50 -7.92
CA ASN A 82 2.18 0.47 -6.57
C ASN A 82 3.70 0.31 -6.50
N PRO A 83 4.36 0.88 -5.47
CA PRO A 83 5.66 0.40 -5.06
C PRO A 83 5.68 -1.11 -4.96
N THR A 84 6.71 -1.67 -5.53
CA THR A 84 6.89 -3.13 -5.54
C THR A 84 7.54 -3.57 -4.25
N LEU A 85 8.38 -2.73 -3.65
CA LEU A 85 9.16 -3.10 -2.47
C LEU A 85 9.65 -1.87 -1.70
N TYR A 86 9.65 -1.96 -0.38
CA TYR A 86 10.40 -1.08 0.50
C TYR A 86 11.61 -1.84 1.07
N VAL A 87 12.79 -1.25 0.97
CA VAL A 87 14.03 -1.81 1.48
C VAL A 87 14.41 -1.02 2.72
N CYS A 88 14.47 -1.67 3.89
CA CYS A 88 14.81 -1.01 5.14
C CYS A 88 16.07 -1.61 5.76
N SER A 89 16.96 -0.74 6.19
CA SER A 89 18.24 -1.11 6.82
C SER A 89 18.03 -1.34 8.32
N ILE A 90 18.23 -2.56 8.82
CA ILE A 90 18.07 -2.80 10.27
C ILE A 90 19.14 -1.99 11.04
N PRO A 91 18.78 -1.10 11.97
CA PRO A 91 19.75 -0.34 12.75
C PRO A 91 20.67 -1.26 13.58
N GLU A 92 21.96 -0.96 13.63
CA GLU A 92 22.98 -1.76 14.32
C GLU A 92 22.66 -2.00 15.80
N GLU A 93 22.05 -1.02 16.47
CA GLU A 93 21.66 -1.09 17.88
C GLU A 93 20.61 -2.19 18.14
N LEU A 94 19.85 -2.53 17.11
CA LEU A 94 18.74 -3.48 17.14
C LEU A 94 19.13 -4.85 16.61
N ARG A 95 20.21 -4.92 15.82
CA ARG A 95 20.86 -6.15 15.30
C ARG A 95 21.42 -7.05 16.40
N GLY A 96 21.36 -6.61 17.66
CA GLY A 96 21.50 -7.46 18.81
C GLY A 96 21.87 -6.64 20.04
N ALA A 97 21.04 -6.73 21.07
CA ALA A 97 21.49 -6.52 22.43
C ALA A 97 22.58 -7.56 22.74
N ARG A 98 23.81 -7.32 22.30
CA ARG A 98 25.00 -8.06 22.71
C ARG A 98 25.09 -7.86 24.21
N ASN A 99 24.58 -8.81 25.00
CA ASN A 99 24.84 -8.83 26.42
C ASN A 99 26.32 -9.21 26.62
N LYS A 100 27.21 -8.24 26.39
CA LYS A 100 28.67 -8.34 26.56
C LYS A 100 29.05 -8.76 28.00
N ARG A 101 28.09 -8.83 28.93
CA ARG A 101 28.27 -9.21 30.33
C ARG A 101 28.22 -10.73 30.57
N GLY A 102 27.60 -11.52 29.67
CA GLY A 102 27.61 -12.99 29.75
C GLY A 102 28.93 -13.61 29.30
N LEU A 103 29.54 -13.06 28.24
CA LEU A 103 30.81 -13.55 27.70
C LEU A 103 32.03 -13.31 28.61
N ARG A 104 31.96 -12.38 29.57
CA ARG A 104 33.06 -12.14 30.52
C ARG A 104 33.12 -13.16 31.65
N ARG A 105 32.00 -13.84 31.99
CA ARG A 105 32.02 -14.92 33.01
C ARG A 105 32.48 -16.26 32.45
N LEU A 106 32.30 -16.51 31.16
CA LEU A 106 32.76 -17.75 30.50
C LEU A 106 34.26 -17.74 30.17
N ARG A 107 34.90 -16.57 30.06
CA ARG A 107 36.36 -16.47 29.82
C ARG A 107 37.23 -16.95 31.00
N ARG A 108 36.67 -17.09 32.22
CA ARG A 108 37.42 -17.64 33.37
C ARG A 108 37.32 -19.17 33.49
N ALA A 109 36.44 -19.80 32.71
CA ALA A 109 36.30 -21.25 32.65
C ALA A 109 36.99 -21.87 31.42
N SER A 110 37.54 -21.04 30.52
CA SER A 110 38.06 -21.45 29.21
C SER A 110 39.56 -21.74 29.17
N ASP A 111 40.30 -21.55 30.25
CA ASP A 111 41.77 -21.77 30.23
C ASP A 111 42.17 -23.25 30.42
N MET A 112 41.23 -24.20 30.36
CA MET A 112 41.52 -25.64 30.53
C MET A 112 40.90 -26.60 29.51
N ALA A 113 40.22 -26.13 28.45
CA ALA A 113 39.61 -27.04 27.47
C ALA A 113 39.95 -26.67 26.03
N ALA A 114 41.04 -27.27 25.56
CA ALA A 114 41.21 -27.93 24.26
C ALA A 114 40.39 -27.44 23.03
N THR A 115 41.13 -27.01 22.01
CA THR A 115 41.05 -27.39 20.59
C THR A 115 39.68 -27.63 19.92
N ASN A 116 39.51 -26.91 18.80
CA ASN A 116 38.60 -27.15 17.68
C ASN A 116 37.09 -27.12 17.98
N LEU A 117 36.51 -25.93 17.85
CA LEU A 117 35.12 -25.74 17.46
C LEU A 117 35.04 -24.58 16.46
N ASP A 118 35.37 -24.86 15.20
CA ASP A 118 34.68 -24.20 14.10
C ASP A 118 33.25 -24.77 14.09
N SER A 119 32.41 -24.25 14.99
CA SER A 119 30.98 -24.47 14.97
C SER A 119 30.38 -23.19 14.42
N PRO A 120 29.81 -23.18 13.20
CA PRO A 120 29.00 -22.04 12.78
C PRO A 120 27.87 -21.95 13.80
N ASP A 121 27.82 -20.84 14.53
CA ASP A 121 26.84 -20.53 15.56
C ASP A 121 25.43 -20.56 14.93
N LYS A 122 24.83 -21.76 14.91
CA LYS A 122 23.55 -22.13 14.31
C LYS A 122 22.36 -21.58 15.11
N THR A 123 22.55 -20.43 15.75
CA THR A 123 21.60 -19.71 16.57
C THR A 123 21.55 -18.21 16.27
N THR A 124 22.32 -17.73 15.29
CA THR A 124 22.20 -16.37 14.76
C THR A 124 21.24 -16.38 13.56
N GLY A 125 20.01 -15.89 13.76
CA GLY A 125 19.12 -15.59 12.63
C GLY A 125 19.75 -14.52 11.75
N ASP A 126 19.57 -14.61 10.43
CA ASP A 126 20.18 -13.69 9.48
C ASP A 126 19.80 -12.23 9.78
N CYS A 127 18.54 -12.00 10.18
CA CYS A 127 18.09 -10.75 10.79
C CYS A 127 17.89 -10.96 12.29
N ASN A 128 18.33 -10.01 13.10
CA ASN A 128 17.95 -9.94 14.50
C ASN A 128 17.37 -8.56 14.77
N VAL A 129 16.16 -8.49 15.32
CA VAL A 129 15.50 -7.22 15.65
C VAL A 129 15.00 -7.31 17.07
N LEU A 130 15.49 -6.44 17.94
CA LEU A 130 15.12 -6.39 19.36
C LEU A 130 15.33 -7.73 20.09
N GLY A 131 16.35 -8.50 19.67
CA GLY A 131 16.65 -9.81 20.25
C GLY A 131 15.80 -10.96 19.72
N VAL A 132 14.92 -10.71 18.74
CA VAL A 132 14.17 -11.74 18.02
C VAL A 132 14.93 -12.12 16.74
N PRO A 133 15.46 -13.36 16.65
CA PRO A 133 16.11 -13.84 15.44
C PRO A 133 15.09 -14.26 14.39
N TYR A 134 15.32 -13.85 13.15
CA TYR A 134 14.57 -14.21 11.96
C TYR A 134 15.53 -14.81 10.93
N ARG A 135 15.13 -15.88 10.26
CA ARG A 135 15.84 -16.44 9.11
C ARG A 135 15.41 -15.68 7.85
N THR A 136 16.25 -15.70 6.82
CA THR A 136 15.90 -15.14 5.51
C THR A 136 14.56 -15.70 5.02
N GLY A 137 13.66 -14.78 4.65
CA GLY A 137 12.29 -15.09 4.23
C GLY A 137 11.25 -15.09 5.35
N ASP A 138 11.66 -15.15 6.62
CA ASP A 138 10.71 -15.15 7.75
C ASP A 138 9.89 -13.87 7.78
N LEU A 139 8.60 -14.02 8.13
CA LEU A 139 7.69 -12.90 8.35
C LEU A 139 8.05 -12.18 9.64
N MET A 140 8.41 -10.90 9.53
CA MET A 140 8.80 -10.09 10.67
C MET A 140 7.56 -9.52 11.34
N GLY A 141 6.98 -10.25 12.30
CA GLY A 141 5.75 -9.86 12.98
C GLY A 141 5.81 -8.48 13.67
N ILE A 142 6.99 -8.06 14.15
CA ILE A 142 7.20 -6.74 14.77
C ILE A 142 7.11 -5.61 13.73
N ALA A 143 7.46 -5.91 12.48
CA ALA A 143 7.48 -4.97 11.36
C ALA A 143 6.23 -5.06 10.47
N THR A 144 5.48 -6.16 10.56
CA THR A 144 4.33 -6.46 9.72
C THR A 144 3.04 -5.89 10.32
N LYS A 145 2.23 -5.24 9.48
CA LYS A 145 0.92 -4.66 9.80
C LYS A 145 -0.11 -5.02 8.74
N PHE A 146 -1.34 -4.52 8.90
CA PHE A 146 -2.43 -4.72 7.95
C PHE A 146 -2.06 -4.31 6.51
N CYS A 147 -1.46 -3.13 6.34
CA CYS A 147 -1.09 -2.58 5.03
C CYS A 147 0.38 -2.81 4.63
N LEU A 148 1.17 -3.56 5.40
CA LEU A 148 2.60 -3.75 5.13
C LEU A 148 3.08 -5.13 5.60
N GLU A 149 3.64 -5.92 4.70
CA GLU A 149 4.21 -7.23 5.01
C GLU A 149 5.74 -7.17 4.92
N CYS A 150 6.44 -7.36 6.04
CA CYS A 150 7.91 -7.29 6.08
C CYS A 150 8.53 -8.67 6.27
N ARG A 151 9.61 -8.94 5.53
CA ARG A 151 10.36 -10.20 5.58
C ARG A 151 11.86 -9.95 5.75
N CYS A 152 12.52 -10.90 6.42
CA CYS A 152 13.97 -10.87 6.59
C CYS A 152 14.69 -11.12 5.24
N GLY A 153 15.65 -10.28 4.93
CA GLY A 153 16.45 -10.28 3.71
C GLY A 153 17.93 -10.35 4.01
N GLN A 154 18.32 -11.32 4.83
CA GLN A 154 19.65 -11.41 5.44
C GLN A 154 19.94 -10.24 6.39
N GLN A 155 20.69 -9.22 5.97
CA GLN A 155 21.01 -8.08 6.86
C GLN A 155 19.96 -6.97 6.79
N ASN A 156 19.15 -6.94 5.74
CA ASN A 156 18.10 -5.94 5.52
C ASN A 156 16.72 -6.57 5.69
N MET A 157 15.70 -5.73 5.83
CA MET A 157 14.31 -6.18 5.74
C MET A 157 13.66 -5.63 4.47
N PHE A 158 12.78 -6.43 3.90
CA PHE A 158 12.05 -6.11 2.70
C PHE A 158 10.56 -6.08 3.02
N CYS A 159 9.91 -4.95 2.77
CA CYS A 159 8.51 -4.75 3.09
C CYS A 159 7.68 -4.52 1.83
N SER A 160 6.64 -5.33 1.64
CA SER A 160 5.69 -5.20 0.55
C SER A 160 4.44 -4.47 1.02
N PRO A 161 4.09 -3.31 0.44
CA PRO A 161 2.86 -2.61 0.78
C PRO A 161 1.64 -3.36 0.26
N ARG A 162 0.61 -3.45 1.09
CA ARG A 162 -0.73 -3.86 0.68
C ARG A 162 -1.56 -2.62 0.42
N CYS A 163 -1.72 -2.31 -0.86
CA CYS A 163 -2.38 -1.08 -1.29
C CYS A 163 -3.89 -1.16 -1.11
N CYS A 164 -4.49 -0.05 -0.68
CA CYS A 164 -5.92 0.06 -0.49
C CYS A 164 -6.56 0.73 -1.72
N PHE A 165 -7.78 0.30 -2.07
CA PHE A 165 -8.59 0.98 -3.08
C PHE A 165 -9.46 2.03 -2.37
N LYS A 166 -9.36 3.30 -2.78
CA LYS A 166 -10.31 4.34 -2.40
C LYS A 166 -11.28 4.56 -3.57
N HIS A 167 -12.58 4.50 -3.31
CA HIS A 167 -13.60 4.79 -4.32
C HIS A 167 -13.50 6.25 -4.79
N ALA A 168 -13.62 6.49 -6.09
CA ALA A 168 -13.38 7.80 -6.71
C ALA A 168 -14.32 8.92 -6.20
N GLY A 169 -15.50 8.59 -5.67
CA GLY A 169 -16.46 9.57 -5.12
C GLY A 169 -16.00 10.32 -3.86
N LEU A 170 -14.83 9.96 -3.29
CA LEU A 170 -14.22 10.67 -2.19
C LEU A 170 -13.14 11.67 -2.64
N TYR A 171 -12.66 11.64 -3.88
CA TYR A 171 -11.58 12.54 -4.31
C TYR A 171 -12.09 13.94 -4.67
N GLU A 172 -13.32 14.06 -5.17
CA GLU A 172 -13.92 15.37 -5.51
C GLU A 172 -14.36 16.19 -4.29
N ASN A 173 -14.32 15.62 -3.07
CA ASN A 173 -14.63 16.32 -1.82
C ASN A 173 -13.57 16.10 -0.71
N ALA A 174 -12.45 15.41 -0.99
CA ALA A 174 -11.44 15.11 0.04
C ALA A 174 -10.50 16.28 0.34
N LEU A 175 -10.32 17.22 -0.59
CA LEU A 175 -9.44 18.37 -0.35
C LEU A 175 -10.04 19.37 0.68
N GLU A 176 -11.36 19.31 0.92
CA GLU A 176 -12.05 20.17 1.90
C GLU A 176 -12.56 19.40 3.14
N ARG A 177 -12.56 18.05 3.12
CA ARG A 177 -13.08 17.23 4.23
C ARG A 177 -11.99 16.49 5.02
N GLU A 178 -10.72 16.77 4.77
CA GLU A 178 -9.66 16.40 5.72
C GLU A 178 -9.60 17.33 6.94
N ASP A 179 -10.20 18.54 6.87
CA ASP A 179 -10.27 19.50 7.98
C ASP A 179 -11.46 19.28 8.95
N ALA A 180 -12.47 18.51 8.56
CA ALA A 180 -13.67 18.31 9.39
C ALA A 180 -13.61 17.10 10.34
N LEU A 181 -12.54 16.29 10.27
CA LEU A 181 -12.31 15.15 11.17
C LEU A 181 -10.89 15.17 11.80
N SER A 182 -10.30 16.36 11.94
CA SER A 182 -9.03 16.57 12.63
C SER A 182 -9.23 16.58 14.15
N GLY A 183 -9.53 15.41 14.72
CA GLY A 183 -8.85 15.06 15.96
C GLY A 183 -7.35 14.95 15.69
N PRO A 184 -6.46 14.92 16.71
CA PRO A 184 -5.05 14.70 16.46
C PRO A 184 -4.91 13.35 15.75
N ARG A 185 -4.70 13.36 14.42
CA ARG A 185 -4.15 12.20 13.74
C ARG A 185 -2.75 12.08 14.31
N THR A 186 -2.60 11.32 15.38
CA THR A 186 -1.32 10.66 15.63
C THR A 186 -1.09 9.92 14.32
N SER A 187 -0.23 10.46 13.46
CA SER A 187 0.32 9.73 12.32
C SER A 187 0.52 8.32 12.83
N ASP A 188 -0.17 7.32 12.28
CA ASP A 188 -0.07 5.94 12.76
C ASP A 188 1.35 5.50 12.44
N LYS A 189 2.27 5.88 13.32
CA LYS A 189 3.69 5.71 13.14
C LYS A 189 3.89 4.22 12.99
N HIS A 190 4.68 3.86 11.99
CA HIS A 190 5.05 2.48 11.81
C HIS A 190 5.62 1.93 13.14
N PRO A 191 5.41 0.66 13.54
CA PRO A 191 5.95 0.16 14.82
C PRO A 191 7.46 0.31 14.89
N LEU A 192 8.11 0.32 13.72
CA LEU A 192 9.52 0.57 13.58
C LEU A 192 9.90 2.05 13.52
N HIS A 193 8.97 3.00 13.60
CA HIS A 193 9.29 4.44 13.57
C HIS A 193 10.27 4.79 14.70
N HIS A 194 10.15 4.18 15.88
CA HIS A 194 11.07 4.43 16.98
C HIS A 194 12.45 3.78 16.79
N LEU A 195 12.61 2.93 15.78
CA LEU A 195 13.83 2.18 15.53
C LEU A 195 14.79 2.94 14.61
N PHE A 196 14.29 3.84 13.77
CA PHE A 196 15.08 4.57 12.76
C PHE A 196 15.33 6.05 13.12
N GLN A 197 15.19 6.41 14.40
CA GLN A 197 15.51 7.76 14.93
C GLN A 197 16.98 7.91 15.30
#